data_AF-A0A194PFF7-F1
#
_entry.id   AF-A0A194PFF7-F1
#
_cell.length_a   1.000
_cell.length_b   1.000
_cell.length_c   1.000
_cell.angle_alpha   90.00
_cell.angle_beta   90.00
_cell.angle_gamma   90.00
#
_symmetry.space_group_name_H-M   'P 1'
#
loop_
_entity.id
_entity.type
_entity.pdbx_description
1 polymer ?
#
loop_
_entity_poly.entity_id
_entity_poly.type
_entity_poly.pdbx_seq_one_letter_code
_entity_poly.pdbx_strand_id
1 'polypeptide(L)'
;MLTKSDNFYIPVTLLEYDRRFEVHAPNFVFYDYNHPDKLPPEMHHSYDLVVADPPFLSEECVTKTSQTIKLLAKDKIVFCTGAIMRELVEKLLDLKCCQFQPHHRNNLANEFSCYANFDLDALI
;
A
#
# COMPACT_ATOMS: atom_id res chain seq x y z
N MET A 1 -15.44 -30.94 -4.20
CA MET A 1 -14.63 -30.76 -5.42
C MET A 1 -14.95 -29.37 -5.94
N LEU A 2 -14.07 -28.40 -5.72
CA LEU A 2 -14.16 -27.09 -6.37
C LEU A 2 -13.43 -27.19 -7.70
N THR A 3 -14.13 -26.93 -8.80
CA THR A 3 -13.59 -26.96 -10.16
C THR A 3 -12.79 -25.68 -10.43
N LYS A 4 -11.79 -25.80 -11.30
CA LYS A 4 -10.74 -24.83 -11.63
C LYS A 4 -11.22 -23.54 -12.35
N SER A 5 -12.45 -23.10 -12.12
CA SER A 5 -13.14 -22.09 -12.92
C SER A 5 -14.12 -21.19 -12.12
N ASP A 6 -13.96 -21.11 -10.81
CA ASP A 6 -14.58 -20.02 -10.04
C ASP A 6 -13.70 -18.79 -10.24
N ASN A 7 -14.15 -17.85 -11.07
CA ASN A 7 -13.46 -16.59 -11.30
C ASN A 7 -13.67 -15.73 -10.04
N PHE A 8 -12.75 -15.84 -9.08
CA PHE A 8 -12.79 -15.05 -7.85
C PHE A 8 -12.60 -13.57 -8.19
N TYR A 9 -13.66 -12.79 -8.04
CA TYR A 9 -13.59 -11.34 -8.14
C TYR A 9 -13.01 -10.79 -6.84
N ILE A 10 -11.81 -10.22 -6.91
CA ILE A 10 -11.19 -9.49 -5.80
C ILE A 10 -11.51 -8.01 -6.00
N PRO A 11 -12.35 -7.38 -5.15
CA PRO A 11 -12.60 -5.96 -5.24
C PRO A 11 -11.32 -5.17 -4.91
N VAL A 12 -11.02 -4.16 -5.71
CA VAL A 12 -9.85 -3.30 -5.55
C VAL A 12 -10.32 -1.84 -5.56
N THR A 13 -9.81 -1.04 -4.63
CA THR A 13 -10.00 0.41 -4.61
C THR A 13 -8.66 1.10 -4.78
N LEU A 14 -8.58 2.05 -5.70
CA LEU A 14 -7.42 2.89 -5.94
C LEU A 14 -7.60 4.22 -5.20
N LEU A 15 -6.71 4.50 -4.25
CA LEU A 15 -6.58 5.82 -3.62
C LEU A 15 -5.44 6.54 -4.31
N GLU A 16 -5.74 7.63 -5.03
CA GLU A 16 -4.72 8.34 -5.80
C GLU A 16 -4.98 9.84 -5.90
N TYR A 17 -3.90 10.64 -5.95
CA TYR A 17 -3.99 12.11 -6.06
C TYR A 17 -4.28 12.53 -7.50
N ASP A 18 -3.71 11.82 -8.46
CA ASP A 18 -3.89 12.14 -9.87
C ASP A 18 -5.30 11.81 -10.36
N ARG A 19 -6.09 12.87 -10.60
CA ARG A 19 -7.47 12.77 -11.09
C ARG A 19 -7.62 12.15 -12.46
N ARG A 20 -6.53 11.94 -13.22
CA ARG A 20 -6.59 11.19 -14.48
C ARG A 20 -7.05 9.74 -14.26
N PHE A 21 -6.89 9.20 -13.05
CA PHE A 21 -7.37 7.87 -12.69
C PHE A 21 -8.88 7.82 -12.33
N GLU A 22 -9.60 8.95 -12.31
CA GLU A 22 -11.06 8.98 -12.09
C GLU A 22 -11.85 8.13 -13.11
N VAL A 23 -11.24 7.81 -14.25
CA VAL A 23 -11.79 6.87 -15.25
C VAL A 23 -12.07 5.47 -14.67
N HIS A 24 -11.50 5.12 -13.52
CA HIS A 24 -11.71 3.86 -12.82
C HIS A 24 -12.87 3.88 -11.81
N ALA A 25 -13.68 4.93 -11.77
CA ALA A 25 -14.87 4.98 -10.93
C ALA A 25 -15.79 3.75 -11.14
N PRO A 26 -16.39 3.18 -10.08
CA PRO A 26 -16.39 3.68 -8.69
C PRO A 26 -15.18 3.26 -7.86
N ASN A 27 -14.24 2.50 -8.44
CA ASN A 27 -13.08 1.93 -7.73
C ASN A 27 -11.93 2.94 -7.55
N PHE A 28 -12.22 4.24 -7.62
CA PHE A 28 -11.26 5.32 -7.45
C PHE A 28 -11.74 6.25 -6.33
N VAL A 29 -10.82 6.62 -5.46
CA VAL A 29 -11.01 7.61 -4.40
C VAL A 29 -9.89 8.65 -4.53
N PHE A 30 -10.26 9.91 -4.73
CA PHE A 30 -9.28 11.00 -4.70
C PHE A 30 -8.64 11.07 -3.32
N TYR A 31 -7.32 10.91 -3.27
CA TYR A 31 -6.56 10.83 -2.03
C TYR A 31 -5.39 11.81 -2.07
N ASP A 32 -5.30 12.65 -1.04
CA ASP A 32 -4.16 13.53 -0.81
C ASP A 32 -3.51 13.12 0.52
N TYR A 33 -2.29 12.59 0.45
CA TYR A 33 -1.57 12.12 1.63
C TYR A 33 -1.34 13.23 2.67
N ASN A 34 -1.45 14.52 2.30
CA ASN A 34 -1.41 15.62 3.26
C ASN A 34 -2.59 15.62 4.24
N HIS A 35 -3.67 14.95 3.88
CA HIS A 35 -4.89 14.81 4.66
C HIS A 35 -5.22 13.32 4.86
N PRO A 36 -4.39 12.59 5.63
CA PRO A 36 -4.45 11.13 5.72
C PRO A 36 -5.75 10.60 6.34
N ASP A 37 -6.48 11.45 7.06
CA ASP A 37 -7.76 11.19 7.70
C ASP A 37 -8.98 11.58 6.85
N LYS A 38 -8.77 12.23 5.70
CA LYS A 38 -9.84 12.67 4.80
C LYS A 38 -10.29 11.53 3.90
N LEU A 39 -10.80 10.48 4.53
CA LEU A 39 -11.31 9.26 3.90
C LEU A 39 -12.80 9.08 4.23
N PRO A 40 -13.59 8.46 3.33
CA PRO A 40 -14.94 8.04 3.66
C PRO A 40 -14.95 7.10 4.88
N PRO A 41 -15.77 7.35 5.91
CA PRO A 41 -15.78 6.55 7.14
C PRO A 41 -16.04 5.05 6.93
N GLU A 42 -16.80 4.70 5.90
CA GLU A 42 -17.10 3.31 5.51
C GLU A 42 -15.87 2.53 5.08
N MET A 43 -14.78 3.22 4.71
CA MET A 43 -13.52 2.58 4.32
C MET A 43 -12.68 2.17 5.52
N HIS A 44 -12.99 2.67 6.72
CA HIS A 44 -12.18 2.39 7.90
C HIS A 44 -12.21 0.90 8.25
N HIS A 45 -11.03 0.29 8.37
CA HIS A 45 -10.83 -1.14 8.64
C HIS A 45 -11.68 -2.05 7.73
N SER A 46 -11.84 -1.65 6.47
CA SER A 46 -12.65 -2.39 5.50
C SER A 46 -11.80 -3.27 4.56
N TYR A 47 -10.49 -3.02 4.48
CA TYR A 47 -9.58 -3.69 3.55
C TYR A 47 -8.82 -4.84 4.22
N ASP A 48 -8.93 -6.04 3.66
CA ASP A 48 -8.19 -7.22 4.14
C ASP A 48 -6.69 -7.13 3.84
N LEU A 49 -6.32 -6.36 2.81
CA LEU A 49 -4.95 -6.06 2.39
C LEU A 49 -4.88 -4.60 1.92
N VAL A 50 -3.89 -3.86 2.42
CA VAL A 50 -3.52 -2.54 1.90
C VAL A 50 -2.12 -2.61 1.32
N VAL A 51 -1.97 -2.14 0.07
CA VAL A 51 -0.68 -2.02 -0.61
C VAL A 51 -0.39 -0.54 -0.84
N ALA A 52 0.81 -0.08 -0.49
CA ALA A 52 1.19 1.32 -0.64
C ALA A 52 2.58 1.49 -1.26
N ASP A 53 2.71 2.47 -2.15
CA ASP A 53 3.97 2.96 -2.74
C ASP A 53 3.90 4.50 -2.77
N PRO A 54 4.28 5.18 -1.68
CA PRO A 54 4.08 6.62 -1.53
C PRO A 54 5.00 7.44 -2.45
N PRO A 55 4.59 8.66 -2.85
CA PRO A 55 5.26 9.41 -3.91
C PRO A 55 6.65 9.96 -3.55
N PHE A 56 7.01 10.00 -2.26
CA PHE A 56 8.21 10.68 -1.79
C PHE A 56 9.00 9.86 -0.79
N LEU A 57 10.33 9.90 -0.95
CA LEU A 57 11.28 9.33 0.02
C LEU A 57 11.55 10.33 1.15
N SER A 58 10.55 10.54 2.01
CA SER A 58 10.65 11.41 3.19
C SER A 58 9.92 10.82 4.39
N GLU A 59 10.43 11.11 5.60
CA GLU A 59 9.80 10.64 6.83
C GLU A 59 8.36 11.14 6.98
N GLU A 60 8.08 12.38 6.57
CA GLU A 60 6.73 12.95 6.59
C GLU A 60 5.77 12.16 5.70
N CYS A 61 6.18 11.85 4.47
CA CYS A 61 5.36 11.14 3.50
C CYS A 61 5.07 9.71 3.99
N VAL A 62 6.09 9.00 4.49
CA VAL A 62 5.93 7.66 5.08
C VAL A 62 5.04 7.71 6.31
N THR A 63 5.20 8.71 7.18
CA THR A 63 4.40 8.85 8.40
C THR A 63 2.92 9.09 8.08
N LYS A 64 2.62 10.04 7.20
CA LYS A 64 1.23 10.35 6.81
C LYS A 64 0.59 9.19 6.06
N THR A 65 1.31 8.56 5.15
CA THR A 65 0.80 7.35 4.46
C THR A 65 0.52 6.22 5.46
N SER A 66 1.39 6.04 6.47
CA SER A 66 1.17 5.07 7.55
C SER A 66 -0.09 5.37 8.38
N GLN A 67 -0.44 6.65 8.58
CA GLN A 67 -1.69 7.04 9.24
C GLN A 67 -2.91 6.62 8.40
N THR A 68 -2.89 6.88 7.09
CA THR A 68 -3.92 6.41 6.15
C THR A 68 -4.07 4.89 6.21
N ILE A 69 -2.96 4.14 6.13
CA ILE A 69 -2.98 2.66 6.15
C ILE A 69 -3.61 2.13 7.44
N LYS A 70 -3.29 2.73 8.59
CA LYS A 70 -3.89 2.33 9.88
C LYS A 70 -5.39 2.55 9.93
N LEU A 71 -5.92 3.55 9.22
CA LEU A 71 -7.36 3.75 9.10
C LEU A 71 -7.99 2.69 8.19
N LEU A 72 -7.31 2.26 7.13
CA LEU A 72 -7.89 1.39 6.08
C LEU A 72 -7.77 -0.10 6.37
N ALA A 73 -6.60 -0.55 6.84
CA ALA A 73 -6.26 -1.95 6.94
C ALA A 73 -6.98 -2.63 8.11
N LYS A 74 -7.50 -3.84 7.88
CA LYS A 74 -7.89 -4.75 8.95
C LYS A 74 -6.68 -5.41 9.60
N ASP A 75 -5.74 -5.85 8.76
CA ASP A 75 -4.60 -6.64 9.20
C ASP A 75 -3.43 -6.50 8.24
N LYS A 76 -3.55 -7.02 7.01
CA LYS A 76 -2.38 -7.20 6.12
C LYS A 76 -1.96 -5.92 5.43
N ILE A 77 -0.67 -5.65 5.46
CA ILE A 77 -0.04 -4.47 4.87
C ILE A 77 1.14 -4.90 4.02
N VAL A 78 1.25 -4.32 2.83
CA VAL A 78 2.45 -4.34 2.00
C VAL A 78 2.83 -2.89 1.69
N PHE A 79 4.09 -2.54 1.90
CA PHE A 79 4.58 -1.18 1.73
C PHE A 79 5.88 -1.21 0.95
N CYS A 80 5.93 -0.53 -0.19
CA CYS A 80 7.14 -0.32 -0.97
C CYS A 80 7.67 1.08 -0.69
N THR A 81 8.97 1.21 -0.44
CA THR A 81 9.64 2.51 -0.27
C THR A 81 11.15 2.33 -0.42
N GLY A 82 11.91 3.43 -0.35
CA GLY A 82 13.36 3.35 -0.35
C GLY A 82 13.90 2.63 0.87
N ALA A 83 14.94 1.82 0.70
CA ALA A 83 15.52 0.96 1.74
C ALA A 83 15.95 1.72 3.01
N ILE A 84 16.31 3.01 2.85
CA ILE A 84 16.65 3.92 3.95
C ILE A 84 15.48 4.17 4.92
N MET A 85 14.22 3.95 4.51
CA MET A 85 13.03 4.13 5.35
C MET A 85 12.69 2.90 6.20
N ARG A 86 13.50 1.83 6.14
CA ARG A 86 13.27 0.56 6.84
C ARG A 86 12.90 0.75 8.31
N GLU A 87 13.75 1.43 9.09
CA GLU A 87 13.53 1.59 10.54
C GLU A 87 12.21 2.32 10.84
N LEU A 88 11.82 3.25 9.97
CA LEU A 88 10.59 4.02 10.14
C LEU A 88 9.36 3.15 9.88
N VAL A 89 9.34 2.34 8.81
CA VAL A 89 8.21 1.45 8.52
C VAL A 89 8.10 0.30 9.52
N GLU A 90 9.24 -0.24 9.99
CA GLU A 90 9.30 -1.20 11.11
C GLU A 90 8.65 -0.59 12.36
N LYS A 91 9.03 0.64 12.73
CA LYS A 91 8.50 1.32 13.91
C LYS A 91 7.01 1.69 13.80
N LEU A 92 6.58 2.20 12.65
CA LEU A 92 5.23 2.74 12.49
C LEU A 92 4.17 1.67 12.26
N LEU A 93 4.52 0.60 11.55
CA LEU A 93 3.58 -0.37 11.00
C LEU A 93 3.96 -1.83 11.31
N ASP A 94 5.05 -2.08 12.05
CA ASP A 94 5.54 -3.43 12.37
C ASP A 94 5.82 -4.29 11.11
N LEU A 95 6.30 -3.65 10.05
CA LEU A 95 6.61 -4.32 8.79
C LEU A 95 8.03 -4.87 8.79
N LYS A 96 8.26 -6.00 8.12
CA LYS A 96 9.58 -6.60 7.91
C LYS A 96 9.94 -6.57 6.44
N CYS A 97 11.21 -6.40 6.14
CA CYS A 97 11.72 -6.44 4.76
C CYS A 97 11.46 -7.82 4.14
N CYS A 98 10.85 -7.83 2.96
CA CYS A 98 10.62 -9.02 2.15
C CYS A 98 11.86 -9.35 1.29
N GLN A 99 11.95 -10.59 0.81
CA GLN A 99 12.92 -11.00 -0.19
C GLN A 99 12.58 -10.43 -1.56
N PHE A 100 11.29 -10.29 -1.87
CA PHE A 100 10.84 -9.63 -3.10
C PHE A 100 11.43 -8.22 -3.23
N GLN A 101 12.09 -7.98 -4.37
CA GLN A 101 12.69 -6.69 -4.71
C GLN A 101 11.88 -6.02 -5.82
N PRO A 102 11.26 -4.85 -5.56
CA PRO A 102 10.52 -4.13 -6.59
C PRO A 102 11.48 -3.60 -7.67
N HIS A 103 11.20 -3.93 -8.93
CA HIS A 103 11.96 -3.43 -10.08
C HIS A 103 11.23 -2.26 -10.74
N HIS A 104 11.96 -1.18 -10.98
CA HIS A 104 11.47 -0.02 -11.69
C HIS A 104 11.91 -0.06 -13.16
N ARG A 105 11.01 0.32 -14.08
CA ARG A 105 11.31 0.35 -15.53
C ARG A 105 12.48 1.27 -15.86
N ASN A 106 12.65 2.34 -15.09
CA ASN A 106 13.78 3.26 -15.17
C ASN A 106 14.64 3.08 -13.92
N ASN A 107 15.96 3.18 -14.07
CA ASN A 107 16.87 3.14 -12.92
C ASN A 107 16.57 4.33 -11.99
N LEU A 108 16.20 4.03 -10.74
CA LEU A 108 16.16 5.01 -9.66
C LEU A 108 17.54 5.09 -9.01
N ALA A 109 17.88 6.27 -8.49
CA ALA A 109 19.14 6.47 -7.76
C ALA A 109 19.14 5.78 -6.39
N ASN A 110 17.96 5.54 -5.83
CA ASN A 110 17.78 4.94 -4.50
C ASN A 110 17.40 3.47 -4.62
N GLU A 111 17.92 2.65 -3.73
CA GLU A 111 17.47 1.27 -3.54
C GLU A 111 16.06 1.27 -2.94
N PHE A 112 15.17 0.47 -3.52
CA PHE A 112 13.80 0.27 -3.04
C PHE A 112 13.63 -1.15 -2.54
N SER A 113 12.81 -1.30 -1.50
CA SER A 113 12.49 -2.60 -0.91
C SER A 113 11.00 -2.69 -0.62
N CYS A 114 10.52 -3.93 -0.51
CA CYS A 114 9.16 -4.26 -0.11
C CYS A 114 9.15 -4.68 1.37
N TYR A 115 8.13 -4.25 2.11
CA TYR A 115 7.95 -4.57 3.52
C TYR A 115 6.53 -5.06 3.78
N ALA A 116 6.37 -6.07 4.64
CA ALA A 116 5.05 -6.60 5.00
C ALA A 116 4.99 -7.04 6.47
N ASN A 117 3.78 -7.09 7.05
CA ASN A 117 3.55 -7.64 8.40
C ASN A 117 3.16 -9.14 8.40
N PHE A 118 3.24 -9.79 7.24
CA PHE A 118 3.02 -11.23 7.08
C PHE A 118 4.11 -11.82 6.18
N ASP A 119 4.19 -13.15 6.13
CA ASP A 119 5.12 -13.86 5.26
C ASP A 119 4.63 -13.77 3.80
N LEU A 120 4.93 -12.63 3.17
CA LEU A 120 4.62 -12.37 1.77
C LEU A 120 5.45 -13.28 0.85
N ASP A 121 6.71 -13.54 1.21
CA ASP A 121 7.63 -14.33 0.39
C ASP A 121 7.20 -15.79 0.25
N ALA A 122 6.46 -16.34 1.23
CA ALA A 122 5.86 -17.67 1.11
C ALA A 122 4.65 -17.74 0.14
N LEU A 123 4.16 -16.59 -0.34
CA LEU A 123 2.94 -16.49 -1.16
C LEU A 123 3.20 -16.10 -2.63
N ILE A 124 4.41 -15.66 -2.97
CA ILE A 124 4.77 -15.12 -4.30
C ILE A 124 5.93 -15.87 -4.96
#